data_AF-A0A1Y3MQJ2-F1
#
_entry.id   AF-A0A1Y3MQJ2-F1
#
_cell.length_a   1.000
_cell.length_b   1.000
_cell.length_c   1.000
_cell.angle_alpha   90.00
_cell.angle_beta   90.00
_cell.angle_gamma   90.00
#
_symmetry.space_group_name_H-M   'P 1'
#
loop_
_entity.id
_entity.type
_entity.pdbx_description
1 polymer ?
#
loop_
_entity_poly.entity_id
_entity_poly.type
_entity_poly.pdbx_seq_one_letter_code
_entity_poly.pdbx_strand_id
1 'polypeptide(L)'
;MASTKILTIVYFISVISLCLANLTDYLKGTDRTFNEIEGKVLDFNISMSKEVYDEFIENAQLTFPVYYGKYHGQFPDEMKKEFKVNLNITLGNEVYSFDKVGFKIGGSVSRTCVKLGYNLKLKNKQSFLGRKNLRLKADIYDITHIRSKLGSDLMNKWNLPSIQESYSRLYINGKYMGFYFLTDSIKPNWIKEKYHLPETEEVKTLYNCKKMGMKFYPEAMGACVNEKEEYLNYTQPLVEMVQEVVNYSTVDQLKNKFDVDTLRKQMITEYLLGSYDHFLIAGHNYHLYQQPNGLWQVIARDLDTLFLGQIEMAISKGMPLDIKVKDNMVEYAKAKFEDWYSESIKKPFVDAIYYNDKKTFRKVLKEMLITDFNKYELFPRIDELAKFVAPYVKEDITRDENGNMPGFINEFGQRDNDTYTMEMFWGSVNYLQTSRNIGVKHFIDLKFDAVCKHFNFNKKEILREAKIYQKKRETQRLIDEVKAELDVTIEEYNKLKNTVVHSVRKLKEKNHELKKIKKNIDKLNKKLKKLQNKYKNY
;
A
#
# COMPACT_ATOMS: atom_id res chain seq x y z
N MET A 1 -34.92 -32.33 25.48
CA MET A 1 -34.09 -32.35 24.26
C MET A 1 -33.47 -30.97 23.99
N ALA A 2 -32.68 -30.42 24.93
CA ALA A 2 -32.00 -29.12 24.77
C ALA A 2 -30.56 -29.12 25.32
N SER A 3 -30.09 -30.21 25.91
CA SER A 3 -28.74 -30.31 26.49
C SER A 3 -27.70 -30.97 25.58
N THR A 4 -28.11 -31.52 24.42
CA THR A 4 -27.22 -32.29 23.53
C THR A 4 -26.67 -31.48 22.35
N LYS A 5 -27.15 -30.24 22.12
CA LYS A 5 -26.67 -29.38 21.01
C LYS A 5 -25.53 -28.42 21.39
N ILE A 6 -25.27 -28.21 22.67
CA ILE A 6 -24.21 -27.29 23.13
C ILE A 6 -22.85 -28.01 23.20
N LEU A 7 -22.83 -29.32 23.43
CA LEU A 7 -21.57 -30.09 23.51
C LEU A 7 -20.93 -30.37 22.14
N THR A 8 -21.68 -30.33 21.05
CA THR A 8 -21.17 -30.61 19.69
C THR A 8 -20.44 -29.42 19.08
N ILE A 9 -20.67 -28.19 19.57
CA ILE A 9 -20.03 -26.97 19.05
C ILE A 9 -18.60 -26.82 19.60
N VAL A 10 -18.33 -27.34 20.80
CA VAL A 10 -17.01 -27.20 21.45
C VAL A 10 -15.99 -28.21 20.92
N TYR A 11 -16.42 -29.34 20.35
CA TYR A 11 -15.52 -30.41 19.91
C TYR A 11 -15.13 -30.36 18.42
N PHE A 12 -15.70 -29.45 17.62
CA PHE A 12 -15.39 -29.32 16.20
C PHE A 12 -14.39 -28.19 15.87
N ILE A 13 -13.90 -27.45 16.88
CA ILE A 13 -12.99 -26.30 16.68
C ILE A 13 -11.51 -26.65 16.97
N SER A 14 -11.22 -27.82 17.54
CA SER A 14 -9.86 -28.17 17.98
C SER A 14 -9.02 -28.98 16.98
N VAL A 15 -9.52 -29.30 15.78
CA VAL A 15 -8.74 -30.03 14.77
C VAL A 15 -9.02 -29.44 13.39
N ILE A 16 -7.95 -28.92 12.76
CA ILE A 16 -7.89 -28.22 11.45
C ILE A 16 -8.06 -26.70 11.54
N SER A 17 -7.03 -26.04 12.04
CA SER A 17 -6.50 -24.85 11.36
C SER A 17 -4.98 -24.87 11.52
N LEU A 18 -4.35 -25.82 10.82
CA LEU A 18 -2.92 -25.73 10.53
C LEU A 18 -2.72 -24.43 9.76
N CYS A 19 -2.07 -23.47 10.42
CA CYS A 19 -1.75 -22.12 9.98
C CYS A 19 -1.58 -21.97 8.45
N LEU A 20 -2.66 -21.70 7.74
CA LEU A 20 -2.59 -20.94 6.50
C LEU A 20 -2.61 -19.48 6.95
N ALA A 21 -1.44 -18.84 6.98
CA ALA A 21 -1.40 -17.38 7.01
C ALA A 21 -2.14 -16.91 5.76
N ASN A 22 -3.17 -16.08 5.95
CA ASN A 22 -3.85 -15.43 4.84
C ASN A 22 -3.00 -14.26 4.35
N LEU A 23 -3.09 -13.96 3.05
CA LEU A 23 -2.37 -12.84 2.40
C LEU A 23 -2.59 -11.49 3.08
N THR A 24 -3.73 -11.35 3.78
CA THR A 24 -4.11 -10.19 4.59
C THR A 24 -3.32 -10.05 5.89
N ASP A 25 -2.79 -11.15 6.43
CA ASP A 25 -2.20 -11.18 7.76
C ASP A 25 -0.85 -10.47 7.85
N TYR A 26 -0.11 -10.39 6.73
CA TYR A 26 1.22 -9.78 6.70
C TYR A 26 1.21 -8.30 7.09
N LEU A 27 0.11 -7.60 6.81
CA LEU A 27 -0.07 -6.16 7.05
C LEU A 27 -1.11 -5.87 8.13
N LYS A 28 -1.64 -6.91 8.78
CA LYS A 28 -2.57 -6.79 9.89
C LYS A 28 -1.92 -5.95 11.00
N GLY A 29 -2.65 -4.93 11.47
CA GLY A 29 -2.17 -4.00 12.50
C GLY A 29 -1.36 -2.80 11.97
N THR A 30 -1.10 -2.72 10.67
CA THR A 30 -0.55 -1.49 10.08
C THR A 30 -1.66 -0.46 9.84
N ASP A 31 -1.32 0.82 10.01
CA ASP A 31 -2.23 1.94 9.74
C ASP A 31 -2.36 2.18 8.22
N ARG A 32 -3.26 1.41 7.60
CA ARG A 32 -3.54 1.39 6.17
C ARG A 32 -5.03 1.40 5.88
N THR A 33 -5.42 2.13 4.84
CA THR A 33 -6.81 2.17 4.35
C THR A 33 -7.07 1.09 3.30
N PHE A 34 -6.03 0.53 2.67
CA PHE A 34 -6.14 -0.57 1.71
C PHE A 34 -6.29 -1.94 2.38
N ASN A 35 -6.39 -2.01 3.72
CA ASN A 35 -6.56 -3.28 4.43
C ASN A 35 -7.80 -4.06 3.98
N GLU A 36 -8.89 -3.38 3.61
CA GLU A 36 -10.13 -4.02 3.12
C GLU A 36 -9.95 -4.77 1.78
N ILE A 37 -8.94 -4.37 1.00
CA ILE A 37 -8.64 -4.89 -0.33
C ILE A 37 -7.32 -5.66 -0.38
N GLU A 38 -6.68 -5.88 0.76
CA GLU A 38 -5.47 -6.69 0.83
C GLU A 38 -5.82 -8.14 0.45
N GLY A 39 -4.97 -8.73 -0.38
CA GLY A 39 -5.17 -10.08 -0.92
C GLY A 39 -6.40 -10.27 -1.79
N LYS A 40 -6.88 -9.19 -2.42
CA LYS A 40 -7.95 -9.21 -3.41
C LYS A 40 -7.48 -8.55 -4.70
N VAL A 41 -8.06 -8.96 -5.83
CA VAL A 41 -7.90 -8.29 -7.13
C VAL A 41 -9.24 -7.67 -7.47
N LEU A 42 -9.24 -6.36 -7.74
CA LEU A 42 -10.46 -5.62 -8.06
C LEU A 42 -10.67 -5.52 -9.56
N ASP A 43 -11.92 -5.54 -10.02
CA ASP A 43 -12.22 -5.27 -11.42
C ASP A 43 -12.62 -3.82 -11.61
N PHE A 44 -11.80 -3.09 -12.37
CA PHE A 44 -12.08 -1.73 -12.81
C PHE A 44 -12.72 -1.78 -14.19
N ASN A 45 -14.01 -1.48 -14.26
CA ASN A 45 -14.78 -1.46 -15.50
C ASN A 45 -15.06 -0.01 -15.90
N ILE A 46 -14.38 0.45 -16.94
CA ILE A 46 -14.55 1.78 -17.50
C ILE A 46 -15.46 1.70 -18.72
N SER A 47 -16.47 2.58 -18.76
CA SER A 47 -17.37 2.74 -19.91
C SER A 47 -17.27 4.14 -20.47
N MET A 48 -17.12 4.25 -21.80
CA MET A 48 -17.03 5.51 -22.55
C MET A 48 -17.65 5.35 -23.94
N SER A 49 -18.06 6.46 -24.57
CA SER A 49 -18.59 6.41 -25.94
C SER A 49 -17.51 6.01 -26.94
N LYS A 50 -17.91 5.59 -28.15
CA LYS A 50 -16.98 5.22 -29.21
C LYS A 50 -16.07 6.38 -29.59
N GLU A 51 -16.61 7.59 -29.68
CA GLU A 51 -15.86 8.80 -30.04
C GLU A 51 -14.78 9.11 -29.01
N VAL A 52 -15.11 8.98 -27.71
CA VAL A 52 -14.15 9.16 -26.62
C VAL A 52 -13.08 8.07 -26.64
N TYR A 53 -13.47 6.83 -26.95
CA TYR A 53 -12.53 5.71 -27.05
C TYR A 53 -11.55 5.90 -28.22
N ASP A 54 -12.04 6.25 -29.40
CA ASP A 54 -11.21 6.45 -30.59
C ASP A 54 -10.17 7.57 -30.35
N GLU A 55 -10.60 8.69 -29.74
CA GLU A 55 -9.68 9.76 -29.36
C GLU A 55 -8.68 9.34 -28.27
N PHE A 56 -9.12 8.53 -27.31
CA PHE A 56 -8.23 7.96 -26.29
C PHE A 56 -7.13 7.09 -26.90
N ILE A 57 -7.47 6.27 -27.90
CA ILE A 57 -6.50 5.44 -28.62
C ILE A 57 -5.52 6.29 -29.42
N GLU A 58 -5.99 7.36 -30.08
CA GLU A 58 -5.09 8.32 -30.76
C GLU A 58 -4.08 8.93 -29.78
N ASN A 59 -4.56 9.35 -28.59
CA ASN A 59 -3.72 9.91 -27.52
C ASN A 59 -2.75 8.92 -26.87
N ALA A 60 -2.94 7.62 -27.10
CA ALA A 60 -2.08 6.55 -26.62
C ALA A 60 -0.84 6.34 -27.49
N GLN A 61 -0.84 6.82 -28.73
CA GLN A 61 0.25 6.57 -29.67
C GLN A 61 1.45 7.48 -29.38
N LEU A 62 2.53 6.91 -28.85
CA LEU A 62 3.76 7.66 -28.57
C LEU A 62 4.99 6.76 -28.57
N THR A 63 6.04 7.19 -29.28
CA THR A 63 7.33 6.49 -29.27
C THR A 63 8.34 7.19 -28.36
N PHE A 64 9.31 6.42 -27.88
CA PHE A 64 10.40 6.95 -27.06
C PHE A 64 11.23 8.03 -27.78
N PRO A 65 11.63 7.86 -29.07
CA PRO A 65 12.33 8.90 -29.81
C PRO A 65 11.51 10.18 -29.99
N VAL A 66 10.19 10.10 -30.20
CA VAL A 66 9.33 11.29 -30.32
C VAL A 66 9.25 12.03 -28.99
N TYR A 67 9.05 11.31 -27.88
CA TYR A 67 8.96 11.91 -26.55
C TYR A 67 10.21 12.71 -26.15
N TYR A 68 11.41 12.19 -26.42
CA TYR A 68 12.65 12.90 -26.09
C TYR A 68 13.10 13.86 -27.19
N GLY A 69 13.03 13.44 -28.45
CA GLY A 69 13.55 14.20 -29.58
C GLY A 69 12.70 15.40 -29.96
N LYS A 70 11.38 15.20 -30.12
CA LYS A 70 10.44 16.27 -30.51
C LYS A 70 9.93 17.04 -29.30
N TYR A 71 9.62 16.33 -28.23
CA TYR A 71 8.91 16.88 -27.08
C TYR A 71 9.83 17.21 -25.89
N HIS A 72 11.13 16.92 -25.98
CA HIS A 72 12.12 17.22 -24.94
C HIS A 72 11.70 16.75 -23.54
N GLY A 73 11.04 15.59 -23.47
CA GLY A 73 10.55 15.02 -22.22
C GLY A 73 9.28 15.68 -21.65
N GLN A 74 8.60 16.55 -22.40
CA GLN A 74 7.39 17.24 -21.97
C GLN A 74 6.22 17.00 -22.93
N PHE A 75 5.11 16.47 -22.43
CA PHE A 75 3.95 16.26 -23.29
C PHE A 75 3.38 17.58 -23.80
N PRO A 76 2.96 17.65 -25.07
CA PRO A 76 2.14 18.74 -25.54
C PRO A 76 0.75 18.65 -24.90
N ASP A 77 -0.02 19.75 -24.91
CA ASP A 77 -1.25 19.84 -24.12
C ASP A 77 -2.36 18.91 -24.62
N GLU A 78 -2.41 18.63 -25.93
CA GLU A 78 -3.29 17.63 -26.51
C GLU A 78 -3.10 16.26 -25.85
N MET A 79 -1.86 15.85 -25.59
CA MET A 79 -1.53 14.57 -24.97
C MET A 79 -1.76 14.57 -23.44
N LYS A 80 -2.11 15.69 -22.82
CA LYS A 80 -2.46 15.77 -21.38
C LYS A 80 -3.96 15.65 -21.13
N LYS A 81 -4.75 15.33 -22.16
CA LYS A 81 -6.20 15.28 -22.12
C LYS A 81 -6.73 14.38 -20.99
N GLU A 82 -7.74 14.90 -20.29
CA GLU A 82 -8.56 14.16 -19.31
C GLU A 82 -9.91 13.83 -19.96
N PHE A 83 -10.19 12.54 -20.14
CA PHE A 83 -11.47 12.03 -20.63
C PHE A 83 -12.46 11.90 -19.47
N LYS A 84 -13.76 12.02 -19.77
CA LYS A 84 -14.85 11.80 -18.80
C LYS A 84 -15.48 10.45 -19.05
N VAL A 85 -15.47 9.59 -18.04
CA VAL A 85 -15.90 8.19 -18.16
C VAL A 85 -16.77 7.79 -16.98
N ASN A 86 -17.51 6.69 -17.13
CA ASN A 86 -18.14 6.01 -16.00
C ASN A 86 -17.23 4.88 -15.55
N LEU A 87 -17.16 4.64 -14.24
CA LEU A 87 -16.31 3.64 -13.63
C LEU A 87 -17.12 2.81 -12.64
N ASN A 88 -17.07 1.50 -12.79
CA ASN A 88 -17.51 0.54 -11.78
C ASN A 88 -16.28 -0.19 -11.22
N ILE A 89 -16.12 -0.21 -9.90
CA ILE A 89 -15.11 -1.00 -9.21
C ILE A 89 -15.82 -2.16 -8.52
N THR A 90 -15.49 -3.40 -8.89
CA THR A 90 -16.07 -4.59 -8.27
C THR A 90 -15.12 -5.18 -7.23
N LEU A 91 -15.64 -5.43 -6.03
CA LEU A 91 -14.95 -6.04 -4.91
C LEU A 91 -15.78 -7.21 -4.37
N GLY A 92 -15.46 -8.43 -4.80
CA GLY A 92 -16.30 -9.59 -4.50
C GLY A 92 -17.70 -9.42 -5.10
N ASN A 93 -18.74 -9.40 -4.25
CA ASN A 93 -20.13 -9.19 -4.68
C ASN A 93 -20.56 -7.71 -4.68
N GLU A 94 -19.70 -6.80 -4.21
CA GLU A 94 -20.01 -5.38 -4.13
C GLU A 94 -19.55 -4.65 -5.38
N VAL A 95 -20.36 -3.68 -5.83
CA VAL A 95 -20.06 -2.83 -6.99
C VAL A 95 -20.14 -1.37 -6.56
N TYR A 96 -19.06 -0.64 -6.78
CA TYR A 96 -18.94 0.79 -6.49
C TYR A 96 -18.98 1.56 -7.81
N SER A 97 -20.03 2.36 -8.03
CA SER A 97 -20.26 3.09 -9.28
C SER A 97 -19.93 4.58 -9.15
N PHE A 98 -19.20 5.11 -10.12
CA PHE A 98 -18.77 6.50 -10.18
C PHE A 98 -18.98 7.07 -11.58
N ASP A 99 -19.70 8.18 -11.67
CA ASP A 99 -19.94 8.89 -12.94
C ASP A 99 -18.98 10.07 -13.13
N LYS A 100 -18.72 10.42 -14.40
CA LYS A 100 -17.89 11.59 -14.78
C LYS A 100 -16.49 11.58 -14.16
N VAL A 101 -15.93 10.39 -13.97
CA VAL A 101 -14.55 10.20 -13.49
C VAL A 101 -13.60 10.80 -14.51
N GLY A 102 -12.61 11.57 -14.04
CA GLY A 102 -11.51 12.02 -14.88
C GLY A 102 -10.56 10.86 -15.15
N PHE A 103 -10.45 10.44 -16.40
CA PHE A 103 -9.58 9.34 -16.84
C PHE A 103 -8.51 9.90 -17.77
N LYS A 104 -7.24 9.60 -17.49
CA LYS A 104 -6.12 10.02 -18.34
C LYS A 104 -5.04 8.97 -18.38
N ILE A 105 -4.29 8.95 -19.48
CA ILE A 105 -3.06 8.17 -19.58
C ILE A 105 -2.05 8.70 -18.55
N GLY A 106 -1.44 7.78 -17.82
CA GLY A 106 -0.53 8.06 -16.72
C GLY A 106 0.93 7.85 -17.06
N GLY A 107 1.79 8.46 -16.22
CA GLY A 107 3.23 8.35 -16.30
C GLY A 107 3.89 9.32 -17.29
N SER A 108 5.21 9.23 -17.34
CA SER A 108 6.07 10.01 -18.23
C SER A 108 6.67 9.08 -19.29
N VAL A 109 7.87 8.54 -19.06
CA VAL A 109 8.52 7.60 -19.99
C VAL A 109 7.66 6.37 -20.25
N SER A 110 6.91 5.88 -19.26
CA SER A 110 6.00 4.73 -19.42
C SER A 110 4.90 4.93 -20.48
N ARG A 111 4.62 6.18 -20.90
CA ARG A 111 3.71 6.45 -22.02
C ARG A 111 4.25 6.03 -23.37
N THR A 112 5.55 5.79 -23.45
CA THR A 112 6.24 5.36 -24.68
C THR A 112 6.25 3.84 -24.83
N CYS A 113 5.58 3.11 -23.94
CA CYS A 113 5.53 1.66 -23.90
C CYS A 113 4.23 1.14 -24.51
N VAL A 114 4.20 -0.13 -24.93
CA VAL A 114 3.00 -0.72 -25.54
C VAL A 114 1.80 -0.79 -24.60
N LYS A 115 2.04 -1.17 -23.34
CA LYS A 115 1.02 -1.22 -22.28
C LYS A 115 1.13 0.00 -21.39
N LEU A 116 0.05 0.78 -21.34
CA LEU A 116 0.01 2.08 -20.66
C LEU A 116 -0.61 1.97 -19.28
N GLY A 117 -0.17 2.85 -18.37
CA GLY A 117 -0.82 3.09 -17.07
C GLY A 117 -1.83 4.24 -17.14
N TYR A 118 -2.67 4.36 -16.11
CA TYR A 118 -3.79 5.30 -16.09
C TYR A 118 -3.93 6.01 -14.75
N ASN A 119 -4.41 7.25 -14.77
CA ASN A 119 -4.83 7.98 -13.57
C ASN A 119 -6.34 8.20 -13.62
N LEU A 120 -7.00 7.95 -12.49
CA LEU A 120 -8.42 8.13 -12.28
C LEU A 120 -8.64 9.18 -11.18
N LYS A 121 -9.45 10.19 -11.47
CA LYS A 121 -9.82 11.26 -10.54
C LYS A 121 -11.33 11.27 -10.32
N LEU A 122 -11.76 10.74 -9.19
CA LEU A 122 -13.15 10.76 -8.73
C LEU A 122 -13.57 12.21 -8.44
N LYS A 123 -14.81 12.57 -8.79
CA LYS A 123 -15.34 13.94 -8.70
C LYS A 123 -16.43 14.03 -7.61
N ASN A 124 -16.99 15.22 -7.38
CA ASN A 124 -18.20 15.44 -6.57
C ASN A 124 -18.20 14.77 -5.18
N LYS A 125 -17.16 15.02 -4.38
CA LYS A 125 -16.94 14.42 -3.03
C LYS A 125 -16.85 12.88 -2.99
N GLN A 126 -16.98 12.18 -4.12
CA GLN A 126 -16.81 10.74 -4.18
C GLN A 126 -15.37 10.35 -3.84
N SER A 127 -15.24 9.20 -3.18
CA SER A 127 -13.96 8.56 -2.92
C SER A 127 -14.15 7.05 -2.93
N PHE A 128 -13.07 6.32 -3.18
CA PHE A 128 -13.00 4.88 -3.00
C PHE A 128 -11.93 4.60 -1.93
N LEU A 129 -12.31 3.98 -0.81
CA LEU A 129 -11.43 3.77 0.36
C LEU A 129 -10.72 5.06 0.81
N GLY A 130 -11.46 6.18 0.85
CA GLY A 130 -10.93 7.51 1.20
C GLY A 130 -10.04 8.15 0.13
N ARG A 131 -9.90 7.55 -1.06
CA ARG A 131 -9.06 8.09 -2.15
C ARG A 131 -9.89 8.72 -3.26
N LYS A 132 -9.54 9.96 -3.62
CA LYS A 132 -10.09 10.64 -4.82
C LYS A 132 -9.24 10.45 -6.07
N ASN A 133 -7.95 10.14 -5.90
CA ASN A 133 -7.00 9.95 -6.99
C ASN A 133 -6.46 8.53 -6.88
N LEU A 134 -6.79 7.71 -7.86
CA LEU A 134 -6.32 6.34 -8.01
C LEU A 134 -5.43 6.27 -9.24
N ARG A 135 -4.46 5.36 -9.24
CA ARG A 135 -3.65 5.07 -10.42
C ARG A 135 -3.62 3.57 -10.67
N LEU A 136 -3.68 3.21 -11.93
CA LEU A 136 -3.50 1.85 -12.43
C LEU A 136 -2.14 1.82 -13.14
N LYS A 137 -1.10 1.29 -12.49
CA LYS A 137 0.25 1.18 -13.05
C LYS A 137 0.39 -0.16 -13.78
N ALA A 138 0.81 -0.11 -15.05
CA ALA A 138 1.09 -1.31 -15.84
C ALA A 138 2.37 -2.03 -15.36
N ASP A 139 3.34 -1.23 -14.88
CA ASP A 139 4.68 -1.63 -14.44
C ASP A 139 5.31 -2.75 -15.27
N ILE A 140 5.40 -2.50 -16.58
CA ILE A 140 5.78 -3.50 -17.59
C ILE A 140 7.18 -4.07 -17.40
N TYR A 141 8.01 -3.44 -16.56
CA TYR A 141 9.37 -3.85 -16.31
C TYR A 141 9.49 -4.80 -15.13
N ASP A 142 8.49 -4.88 -14.25
CA ASP A 142 8.45 -5.88 -13.18
C ASP A 142 7.77 -7.18 -13.67
N ILE A 143 8.57 -8.11 -14.22
CA ILE A 143 8.11 -9.45 -14.61
C ILE A 143 7.34 -10.15 -13.47
N THR A 144 7.70 -9.87 -12.21
CA THR A 144 7.15 -10.58 -11.06
C THR A 144 5.85 -9.98 -10.53
N HIS A 145 5.51 -8.76 -10.93
CA HIS A 145 4.37 -8.02 -10.39
C HIS A 145 4.28 -8.03 -8.85
N ILE A 146 5.41 -7.98 -8.14
CA ILE A 146 5.43 -7.98 -6.66
C ILE A 146 6.44 -7.00 -6.07
N ARG A 147 7.37 -6.41 -6.83
CA ARG A 147 8.48 -5.62 -6.27
C ARG A 147 7.98 -4.37 -5.56
N SER A 148 7.19 -3.54 -6.24
CA SER A 148 6.62 -2.32 -5.66
C SER A 148 5.68 -2.64 -4.48
N LYS A 149 4.88 -3.70 -4.60
CA LYS A 149 3.98 -4.15 -3.53
C LYS A 149 4.76 -4.59 -2.30
N LEU A 150 5.79 -5.41 -2.45
CA LEU A 150 6.65 -5.86 -1.35
C LEU A 150 7.36 -4.67 -0.69
N GLY A 151 7.84 -3.72 -1.49
CA GLY A 151 8.46 -2.49 -0.99
C GLY A 151 7.50 -1.61 -0.19
N SER A 152 6.31 -1.32 -0.74
CA SER A 152 5.25 -0.59 -0.05
C SER A 152 4.85 -1.29 1.25
N ASP A 153 4.70 -2.61 1.23
CA ASP A 153 4.35 -3.41 2.41
C ASP A 153 5.40 -3.26 3.52
N LEU A 154 6.69 -3.32 3.19
CA LEU A 154 7.78 -3.11 4.14
C LEU A 154 7.81 -1.70 4.70
N MET A 155 7.61 -0.68 3.85
CA MET A 155 7.52 0.70 4.31
C MET A 155 6.38 0.89 5.31
N ASN A 156 5.21 0.28 5.06
CA ASN A 156 4.08 0.30 6.00
C ASN A 156 4.42 -0.42 7.33
N LYS A 157 5.09 -1.59 7.30
CA LYS A 157 5.54 -2.28 8.52
C LYS A 157 6.56 -1.48 9.33
N TRP A 158 7.40 -0.70 8.66
CA TRP A 158 8.37 0.20 9.31
C TRP A 158 7.75 1.51 9.81
N ASN A 159 6.44 1.69 9.65
CA ASN A 159 5.68 2.89 9.98
C ASN A 159 6.21 4.12 9.21
N LEU A 160 6.62 3.93 7.96
CA LEU A 160 6.94 5.04 7.06
C LEU A 160 5.66 5.50 6.35
N PRO A 161 5.42 6.83 6.23
CA PRO A 161 4.38 7.33 5.35
C PRO A 161 4.71 6.89 3.92
N SER A 162 3.83 6.13 3.31
CA SER A 162 4.05 5.52 1.99
C SER A 162 2.74 5.41 1.23
N ILE A 163 2.85 5.49 -0.10
CA ILE A 163 1.75 5.07 -0.97
C ILE A 163 1.38 3.62 -0.69
N GLN A 164 0.08 3.32 -0.81
CA GLN A 164 -0.43 1.97 -0.66
C GLN A 164 -0.71 1.38 -2.03
N GLU A 165 -0.39 0.09 -2.17
CA GLU A 165 -0.56 -0.64 -3.42
C GLU A 165 -1.37 -1.92 -3.20
N SER A 166 -2.20 -2.26 -4.19
CA SER A 166 -2.92 -3.52 -4.34
C SER A 166 -3.02 -3.84 -5.83
N TYR A 167 -3.93 -4.72 -6.22
CA TYR A 167 -4.03 -5.24 -7.58
C TYR A 167 -5.40 -5.02 -8.19
N SER A 168 -5.42 -4.89 -9.51
CA SER A 168 -6.64 -4.72 -10.28
C SER A 168 -6.54 -5.37 -11.66
N ARG A 169 -7.69 -5.82 -12.17
CA ARG A 169 -7.92 -6.03 -13.59
C ARG A 169 -8.62 -4.81 -14.15
N LEU A 170 -8.26 -4.42 -15.37
CA LEU A 170 -8.89 -3.31 -16.06
C LEU A 170 -9.69 -3.81 -17.25
N TYR A 171 -10.90 -3.29 -17.39
CA TYR A 171 -11.76 -3.48 -18.55
C TYR A 171 -12.18 -2.11 -19.09
N ILE A 172 -12.09 -1.90 -20.39
CA ILE A 172 -12.60 -0.70 -21.06
C ILE A 172 -13.63 -1.14 -22.10
N ASN A 173 -14.87 -0.66 -21.98
CA ASN A 173 -15.99 -1.05 -22.84
C ASN A 173 -16.15 -2.58 -22.96
N GLY A 174 -15.95 -3.29 -21.84
CA GLY A 174 -16.03 -4.75 -21.77
C GLY A 174 -14.79 -5.50 -22.26
N LYS A 175 -13.82 -4.83 -22.90
CA LYS A 175 -12.55 -5.45 -23.33
C LYS A 175 -11.57 -5.51 -22.16
N TYR A 176 -11.01 -6.69 -21.89
CA TYR A 176 -9.93 -6.84 -20.92
C TYR A 176 -8.66 -6.13 -21.39
N MET A 177 -8.15 -5.24 -20.53
CA MET A 177 -6.98 -4.41 -20.77
C MET A 177 -5.75 -4.91 -19.98
N GLY A 178 -5.90 -5.94 -19.15
CA GLY A 178 -4.78 -6.55 -18.43
C GLY A 178 -4.82 -6.38 -16.92
N PHE A 179 -3.76 -6.88 -16.30
CA PHE A 179 -3.46 -6.81 -14.87
C PHE A 179 -2.62 -5.57 -14.54
N TYR A 180 -2.98 -4.89 -13.45
CA TYR A 180 -2.43 -3.58 -13.06
C TYR A 180 -2.24 -3.51 -11.56
N PHE A 181 -1.20 -2.78 -11.13
CA PHE A 181 -1.11 -2.31 -9.75
C PHE A 181 -2.08 -1.16 -9.53
N LEU A 182 -2.95 -1.30 -8.52
CA LEU A 182 -3.76 -0.20 -8.00
C LEU A 182 -2.94 0.52 -6.92
N THR A 183 -2.60 1.78 -7.16
CA THR A 183 -1.92 2.63 -6.17
C THR A 183 -2.69 3.91 -5.90
N ASP A 184 -2.58 4.42 -4.68
CA ASP A 184 -2.99 5.78 -4.39
C ASP A 184 -1.98 6.83 -4.91
N SER A 185 -2.32 8.11 -4.76
CA SER A 185 -1.47 9.23 -5.14
C SER A 185 -1.40 10.24 -4.00
N ILE A 186 -0.17 10.59 -3.61
CA ILE A 186 0.07 11.66 -2.64
C ILE A 186 -0.47 12.98 -3.20
N LYS A 187 -1.45 13.52 -2.50
CA LYS A 187 -2.23 14.74 -2.81
C LYS A 187 -2.67 15.35 -1.48
N PRO A 188 -3.12 16.61 -1.44
CA PRO A 188 -3.67 17.23 -0.22
C PRO A 188 -4.69 16.36 0.54
N ASN A 189 -5.64 15.73 -0.16
CA ASN A 189 -6.60 14.85 0.51
C ASN A 189 -5.96 13.58 1.07
N TRP A 190 -4.95 13.02 0.40
CA TRP A 190 -4.21 11.86 0.92
C TRP A 190 -3.52 12.21 2.24
N ILE A 191 -2.93 13.41 2.33
CA ILE A 191 -2.33 13.92 3.57
C ILE A 191 -3.38 14.03 4.68
N LYS A 192 -4.56 14.60 4.38
CA LYS A 192 -5.64 14.70 5.38
C LYS A 192 -6.04 13.35 5.93
N GLU A 193 -6.25 12.36 5.06
CA GLU A 193 -6.59 11.00 5.47
C GLU A 193 -5.47 10.35 6.29
N LYS A 194 -4.22 10.41 5.81
CA LYS A 194 -3.08 9.74 6.45
C LYS A 194 -2.73 10.29 7.83
N TYR A 195 -2.87 11.61 8.01
CA TYR A 195 -2.53 12.28 9.27
C TYR A 195 -3.77 12.67 10.09
N HIS A 196 -4.95 12.15 9.72
CA HIS A 196 -6.23 12.43 10.37
C HIS A 196 -6.50 13.92 10.60
N LEU A 197 -6.16 14.75 9.61
CA LEU A 197 -6.36 16.19 9.68
C LEU A 197 -7.84 16.54 9.47
N PRO A 198 -8.38 17.58 10.14
CA PRO A 198 -9.73 18.05 9.88
C PRO A 198 -9.95 18.39 8.40
N GLU A 199 -11.16 18.15 7.88
CA GLU A 199 -11.48 18.49 6.49
C GLU A 199 -11.23 19.97 6.15
N THR A 200 -11.38 20.85 7.14
CA THR A 200 -11.15 22.30 7.05
C THR A 200 -9.68 22.70 6.95
N GLU A 201 -8.76 21.83 7.35
CA GLU A 201 -7.31 22.11 7.34
C GLU A 201 -6.79 22.24 5.90
N GLU A 202 -6.02 23.28 5.57
CA GLU A 202 -5.46 23.45 4.23
C GLU A 202 -4.03 22.89 4.14
N VAL A 203 -3.81 21.89 3.28
CA VAL A 203 -2.47 21.35 3.03
C VAL A 203 -1.75 22.22 1.98
N LYS A 204 -1.08 23.27 2.44
CA LYS A 204 -0.31 24.21 1.58
C LYS A 204 1.13 23.77 1.36
N THR A 205 1.72 23.09 2.33
CA THR A 205 3.14 22.74 2.39
C THR A 205 3.41 21.32 1.91
N LEU A 206 2.89 20.98 0.73
CA LEU A 206 3.13 19.68 0.07
C LEU A 206 3.83 19.92 -1.27
N TYR A 207 5.10 19.55 -1.35
CA TYR A 207 5.96 19.78 -2.51
C TYR A 207 6.33 18.47 -3.17
N ASN A 208 6.23 18.43 -4.48
CA ASN A 208 6.51 17.31 -5.33
C ASN A 208 7.87 17.46 -5.98
N CYS A 209 8.82 16.65 -5.54
CA CYS A 209 10.15 16.53 -6.13
C CYS A 209 10.08 15.56 -7.32
N LYS A 210 9.62 16.06 -8.47
CA LYS A 210 9.42 15.30 -9.72
C LYS A 210 10.53 15.49 -10.77
N LYS A 211 11.50 16.36 -10.50
CA LYS A 211 12.71 16.47 -11.31
C LYS A 211 13.85 15.89 -10.50
N MET A 212 14.77 15.20 -11.17
CA MET A 212 15.97 14.70 -10.53
C MET A 212 16.85 15.85 -10.03
N GLY A 213 17.66 15.56 -9.00
CA GLY A 213 18.70 16.45 -8.53
C GLY A 213 18.36 17.29 -7.31
N MET A 214 17.31 16.99 -6.55
CA MET A 214 17.08 17.67 -5.28
C MET A 214 18.16 17.28 -4.25
N LYS A 215 19.10 18.19 -3.98
CA LYS A 215 20.21 17.99 -3.04
C LYS A 215 20.03 18.68 -1.68
N PHE A 216 18.94 19.44 -1.50
CA PHE A 216 18.72 20.32 -0.33
C PHE A 216 19.77 21.42 -0.19
N TYR A 217 20.12 22.01 -1.33
CA TYR A 217 20.84 23.29 -1.43
C TYR A 217 19.96 24.29 -2.20
N PRO A 218 20.13 25.60 -1.99
CA PRO A 218 19.30 26.62 -2.63
C PRO A 218 19.19 26.48 -4.16
N GLU A 219 20.27 26.13 -4.84
CA GLU A 219 20.32 25.94 -6.29
C GLU A 219 19.50 24.74 -6.80
N ALA A 220 19.21 23.76 -5.94
CA ALA A 220 18.48 22.54 -6.29
C ALA A 220 16.97 22.64 -6.07
N MET A 221 16.46 23.72 -5.44
CA MET A 221 15.06 23.84 -5.03
C MET A 221 14.06 23.75 -6.18
N GLY A 222 14.46 24.17 -7.40
CA GLY A 222 13.64 24.07 -8.60
C GLY A 222 13.29 22.64 -9.04
N ALA A 223 13.88 21.63 -8.38
CA ALA A 223 13.52 20.23 -8.57
C ALA A 223 12.14 19.88 -7.98
N CYS A 224 11.69 20.65 -6.98
CA CYS A 224 10.42 20.45 -6.29
C CYS A 224 9.46 21.60 -6.58
N VAL A 225 8.18 21.28 -6.80
CA VAL A 225 7.11 22.25 -7.02
C VAL A 225 5.92 21.92 -6.13
N ASN A 226 5.09 22.90 -5.77
CA ASN A 226 3.90 22.60 -4.98
C ASN A 226 2.98 21.60 -5.70
N GLU A 227 2.42 20.64 -4.97
CA GLU A 227 1.54 19.60 -5.52
C GLU A 227 0.19 20.16 -6.00
N LYS A 228 -0.24 21.31 -5.46
CA LYS A 228 -1.47 22.00 -5.85
C LYS A 228 -1.12 23.19 -6.75
N GLU A 229 -1.72 23.25 -7.93
CA GLU A 229 -1.49 24.33 -8.91
C GLU A 229 -1.75 25.73 -8.33
N GLU A 230 -2.78 25.86 -7.49
CA GLU A 230 -3.13 27.11 -6.79
C GLU A 230 -2.01 27.63 -5.86
N TYR A 231 -1.09 26.76 -5.44
CA TYR A 231 -0.02 27.07 -4.51
C TYR A 231 1.37 26.99 -5.16
N LEU A 232 1.47 27.05 -6.49
CA LEU A 232 2.77 27.01 -7.19
C LEU A 232 3.74 28.11 -6.73
N ASN A 233 3.21 29.29 -6.37
CA ASN A 233 4.00 30.42 -5.87
C ASN A 233 4.24 30.38 -4.34
N TYR A 234 3.67 29.41 -3.63
CA TYR A 234 3.88 29.23 -2.19
C TYR A 234 5.15 28.41 -1.95
N THR A 235 6.31 29.02 -2.21
CA THR A 235 7.63 28.39 -2.15
C THR A 235 8.42 28.74 -0.89
N GLN A 236 8.06 29.82 -0.21
CA GLN A 236 8.80 30.36 0.94
C GLN A 236 9.12 29.31 2.03
N PRO A 237 8.17 28.44 2.47
CA PRO A 237 8.48 27.42 3.48
C PRO A 237 9.55 26.40 3.03
N LEU A 238 9.55 26.03 1.73
CA LEU A 238 10.57 25.15 1.17
C LEU A 238 11.93 25.84 1.15
N VAL A 239 11.96 27.14 0.79
CA VAL A 239 13.19 27.95 0.77
C VAL A 239 13.80 28.05 2.15
N GLU A 240 13.02 28.44 3.14
CA GLU A 240 13.46 28.56 4.54
C GLU A 240 13.98 27.23 5.07
N MET A 241 13.26 26.13 4.82
CA MET A 241 13.71 24.80 5.23
C MET A 241 15.06 24.45 4.62
N VAL A 242 15.24 24.64 3.31
CA VAL A 242 16.51 24.32 2.63
C VAL A 242 17.66 25.20 3.13
N GLN A 243 17.43 26.50 3.34
CA GLN A 243 18.44 27.43 3.85
C GLN A 243 18.87 27.12 5.29
N GLU A 244 17.97 26.59 6.11
CA GLU A 244 18.30 26.15 7.46
C GLU A 244 19.10 24.83 7.44
N VAL A 245 18.57 23.79 6.78
CA VAL A 245 19.14 22.44 6.89
C VAL A 245 20.46 22.27 6.16
N VAL A 246 20.78 23.11 5.18
CA VAL A 246 22.08 23.07 4.48
C VAL A 246 23.27 23.23 5.44
N ASN A 247 23.06 23.87 6.59
CA ASN A 247 24.07 24.09 7.62
C ASN A 247 23.99 23.08 8.78
N TYR A 248 23.05 22.12 8.72
CA TYR A 248 22.88 21.14 9.78
C TYR A 248 23.86 19.99 9.59
N SER A 249 24.53 19.62 10.67
CA SER A 249 25.47 18.50 10.70
C SER A 249 25.17 17.51 11.83
N THR A 250 24.18 17.78 12.66
CA THR A 250 23.84 16.93 13.82
C THR A 250 22.36 16.54 13.83
N VAL A 251 22.06 15.42 14.47
CA VAL A 251 20.69 14.94 14.68
C VAL A 251 19.87 15.94 15.49
N ASP A 252 20.45 16.60 16.49
CA ASP A 252 19.71 17.53 17.34
C ASP A 252 19.31 18.81 16.61
N GLN A 253 20.14 19.30 15.67
CA GLN A 253 19.71 20.37 14.76
C GLN A 253 18.56 19.89 13.87
N LEU A 254 18.68 18.69 13.27
CA LEU A 254 17.64 18.15 12.40
C LEU A 254 16.29 17.95 13.08
N LYS A 255 16.25 17.57 14.37
CA LYS A 255 15.00 17.40 15.13
C LYS A 255 14.15 18.67 15.19
N ASN A 256 14.75 19.85 15.01
CA ASN A 256 14.00 21.11 14.99
C ASN A 256 13.20 21.30 13.70
N LYS A 257 13.57 20.58 12.62
CA LYS A 257 12.97 20.77 11.29
C LYS A 257 12.40 19.50 10.68
N PHE A 258 12.89 18.33 11.01
CA PHE A 258 12.48 17.04 10.46
C PHE A 258 12.09 16.06 11.56
N ASP A 259 11.15 15.18 11.23
CA ASP A 259 11.00 13.92 11.93
C ASP A 259 12.19 13.01 11.57
N VAL A 260 13.23 13.04 12.42
CA VAL A 260 14.51 12.36 12.16
C VAL A 260 14.36 10.84 12.16
N ASP A 261 13.37 10.29 12.87
CA ASP A 261 13.20 8.85 12.95
C ASP A 261 12.64 8.28 11.64
N THR A 262 11.61 8.93 11.07
CA THR A 262 11.12 8.56 9.74
C THR A 262 12.15 8.85 8.65
N LEU A 263 12.87 9.97 8.73
CA LEU A 263 13.93 10.29 7.78
C LEU A 263 15.07 9.26 7.80
N ARG A 264 15.53 8.83 8.98
CA ARG A 264 16.55 7.79 9.13
C ARG A 264 16.07 6.45 8.55
N LYS A 265 14.83 6.06 8.85
CA LYS A 265 14.23 4.84 8.29
C LYS A 265 14.07 4.91 6.78
N GLN A 266 13.75 6.08 6.22
CA GLN A 266 13.69 6.29 4.77
C GLN A 266 15.07 6.08 4.13
N MET A 267 16.13 6.64 4.71
CA MET A 267 17.50 6.43 4.24
C MET A 267 17.91 4.95 4.29
N ILE A 268 17.61 4.27 5.40
CA ILE A 268 17.90 2.83 5.55
C ILE A 268 17.08 2.02 4.54
N THR A 269 15.81 2.37 4.33
CA THR A 269 14.91 1.69 3.38
C THR A 269 15.45 1.77 1.97
N GLU A 270 15.83 2.95 1.49
CA GLU A 270 16.38 3.10 0.14
C GLU A 270 17.70 2.33 -0.03
N TYR A 271 18.54 2.27 0.99
CA TYR A 271 19.76 1.45 0.95
C TYR A 271 19.48 -0.06 0.98
N LEU A 272 18.60 -0.53 1.87
CA LEU A 272 18.24 -1.94 2.02
C LEU A 272 17.49 -2.46 0.80
N LEU A 273 16.58 -1.67 0.26
CA LEU A 273 15.80 -2.05 -0.91
C LEU A 273 16.50 -1.71 -2.23
N GLY A 274 17.73 -1.19 -2.22
CA GLY A 274 18.47 -0.90 -3.46
C GLY A 274 17.77 0.13 -4.35
N SER A 275 17.19 1.15 -3.73
CA SER A 275 16.44 2.22 -4.39
C SER A 275 17.36 3.33 -4.87
N TYR A 276 17.43 3.55 -6.19
CA TYR A 276 18.32 4.54 -6.78
C TYR A 276 17.60 5.78 -7.36
N ASP A 277 16.28 5.70 -7.59
CA ASP A 277 15.51 6.78 -8.21
C ASP A 277 14.76 7.66 -7.18
N HIS A 278 15.11 7.57 -5.90
CA HIS A 278 14.38 8.23 -4.80
C HIS A 278 15.19 9.36 -4.13
N PHE A 279 14.92 9.63 -2.85
CA PHE A 279 15.45 10.78 -2.12
C PHE A 279 16.98 10.73 -1.98
N LEU A 280 17.59 9.58 -1.71
CA LEU A 280 19.02 9.50 -1.42
C LEU A 280 19.90 9.72 -2.66
N ILE A 281 19.62 9.01 -3.75
CA ILE A 281 20.51 8.96 -4.92
C ILE A 281 20.09 9.98 -5.98
N ALA A 282 19.00 9.73 -6.71
CA ALA A 282 18.52 10.63 -7.76
C ALA A 282 18.00 11.98 -7.24
N GLY A 283 17.58 12.07 -5.98
CA GLY A 283 16.86 13.24 -5.47
C GLY A 283 15.55 13.44 -6.24
N HIS A 284 14.82 12.35 -6.49
CA HIS A 284 13.66 12.27 -7.37
C HIS A 284 12.54 11.41 -6.75
N ASN A 285 11.32 11.45 -7.29
CA ASN A 285 10.22 10.56 -6.91
C ASN A 285 9.85 10.54 -5.40
N TYR A 286 9.78 11.71 -4.79
CA TYR A 286 9.23 11.86 -3.45
C TYR A 286 8.47 13.18 -3.27
N HIS A 287 7.77 13.28 -2.15
CA HIS A 287 7.13 14.49 -1.66
C HIS A 287 7.79 14.96 -0.37
N LEU A 288 7.89 16.28 -0.22
CA LEU A 288 8.19 16.95 1.04
C LEU A 288 6.89 17.49 1.60
N TYR A 289 6.59 17.11 2.84
CA TYR A 289 5.41 17.57 3.55
C TYR A 289 5.81 18.15 4.89
N GLN A 290 5.36 19.37 5.19
CA GLN A 290 5.46 19.95 6.52
C GLN A 290 4.17 19.72 7.30
N GLN A 291 4.26 18.97 8.39
CA GLN A 291 3.16 18.69 9.30
C GLN A 291 2.73 19.94 10.08
N PRO A 292 1.53 19.96 10.69
CA PRO A 292 1.06 21.10 11.50
C PRO A 292 1.97 21.43 12.70
N ASN A 293 2.75 20.45 13.19
CA ASN A 293 3.76 20.66 14.23
C ASN A 293 5.06 21.32 13.73
N GLY A 294 5.13 21.68 12.44
CA GLY A 294 6.29 22.32 11.81
C GLY A 294 7.36 21.36 11.29
N LEU A 295 7.26 20.06 11.60
CA LEU A 295 8.25 19.05 11.18
C LEU A 295 7.99 18.56 9.75
N TRP A 296 9.08 18.45 9.00
CA TRP A 296 9.09 17.94 7.64
C TRP A 296 9.26 16.42 7.60
N GLN A 297 8.62 15.79 6.61
CA GLN A 297 8.76 14.38 6.28
C GLN A 297 9.01 14.20 4.78
N VAL A 298 9.77 13.15 4.47
CA VAL A 298 10.00 12.65 3.11
C VAL A 298 9.04 11.50 2.87
N ILE A 299 8.26 11.57 1.79
CA ILE A 299 7.26 10.55 1.43
C ILE A 299 7.58 10.07 0.02
N ALA A 300 8.18 8.88 -0.11
CA ALA A 300 8.51 8.30 -1.40
C ALA A 300 7.26 7.87 -2.18
N ARG A 301 7.39 7.85 -3.50
CA ARG A 301 6.39 7.34 -4.45
C ARG A 301 7.11 6.69 -5.62
N ASP A 302 6.38 5.96 -6.47
CA ASP A 302 6.97 5.37 -7.69
C ASP A 302 8.02 4.29 -7.35
N LEU A 303 7.55 3.28 -6.62
CA LEU A 303 8.38 2.26 -5.98
C LEU A 303 8.80 1.12 -6.93
N ASP A 304 8.66 1.27 -8.25
CA ASP A 304 8.98 0.21 -9.24
C ASP A 304 10.48 -0.03 -9.42
N THR A 305 11.33 0.91 -9.01
CA THR A 305 12.81 0.79 -9.06
C THR A 305 13.42 0.17 -7.81
N LEU A 306 12.59 -0.29 -6.86
CA LEU A 306 13.07 -1.03 -5.69
C LEU A 306 13.61 -2.40 -6.11
N PHE A 307 14.43 -2.98 -5.24
CA PHE A 307 15.16 -4.23 -5.45
C PHE A 307 16.07 -4.17 -6.70
N LEU A 308 16.66 -3.00 -6.97
CA LEU A 308 17.43 -2.67 -8.18
C LEU A 308 16.67 -2.86 -9.48
N GLY A 309 15.34 -2.84 -9.44
CA GLY A 309 14.52 -2.93 -10.63
C GLY A 309 14.94 -1.88 -11.64
N GLN A 310 15.23 -2.30 -12.86
CA GLN A 310 15.61 -1.44 -13.99
C GLN A 310 16.97 -0.71 -13.89
N ILE A 311 17.84 -1.03 -12.92
CA ILE A 311 19.08 -0.24 -12.71
C ILE A 311 20.02 -0.23 -13.93
N GLU A 312 20.19 -1.38 -14.61
CA GLU A 312 21.04 -1.45 -15.81
C GLU A 312 20.49 -0.56 -16.93
N MET A 313 19.16 -0.52 -17.09
CA MET A 313 18.52 0.37 -18.06
C MET A 313 18.67 1.84 -17.68
N ALA A 314 18.57 2.17 -16.39
CA ALA A 314 18.76 3.54 -15.91
C ALA A 314 20.18 4.04 -16.24
N ILE A 315 21.19 3.22 -15.95
CA ILE A 315 22.60 3.53 -16.24
C ILE A 315 22.86 3.58 -17.75
N SER A 316 22.36 2.61 -18.51
CA SER A 316 22.58 2.55 -19.97
C SER A 316 21.93 3.72 -20.70
N LYS A 317 20.82 4.26 -20.16
CA LYS A 317 20.16 5.46 -20.68
C LYS A 317 20.77 6.76 -20.14
N GLY A 318 21.90 6.67 -19.44
CA GLY A 318 22.66 7.83 -18.98
C GLY A 318 22.00 8.61 -17.85
N MET A 319 21.16 7.97 -17.02
CA MET A 319 20.72 8.63 -15.78
C MET A 319 21.97 8.99 -14.96
N PRO A 320 22.11 10.25 -14.51
CA PRO A 320 23.28 10.72 -13.77
C PRO A 320 23.22 10.24 -12.31
N LEU A 321 23.23 8.92 -12.12
CA LEU A 321 23.27 8.27 -10.82
C LEU A 321 24.72 8.26 -10.34
N ASP A 322 25.03 9.08 -9.34
CA ASP A 322 26.36 9.09 -8.74
C ASP A 322 26.46 8.03 -7.64
N ILE A 323 26.64 6.79 -8.09
CA ILE A 323 26.91 5.62 -7.26
C ILE A 323 28.38 5.22 -7.49
N LYS A 324 29.14 5.00 -6.42
CA LYS A 324 30.59 4.70 -6.53
C LYS A 324 30.83 3.30 -7.08
N VAL A 325 29.94 2.36 -6.77
CA VAL A 325 29.93 1.03 -7.41
C VAL A 325 29.50 1.19 -8.86
N LYS A 326 30.33 0.73 -9.79
CA LYS A 326 30.04 0.70 -11.22
C LYS A 326 30.30 -0.70 -11.74
N ASP A 327 29.24 -1.49 -11.89
CA ASP A 327 29.31 -2.84 -12.44
C ASP A 327 27.88 -3.36 -12.74
N ASN A 328 27.69 -4.68 -12.64
CA ASN A 328 26.44 -5.40 -12.76
C ASN A 328 25.55 -5.33 -11.50
N MET A 329 24.31 -5.81 -11.62
CA MET A 329 23.31 -5.80 -10.54
C MET A 329 23.74 -6.50 -9.24
N VAL A 330 24.57 -7.55 -9.33
CA VAL A 330 25.01 -8.31 -8.15
C VAL A 330 25.93 -7.47 -7.26
N GLU A 331 26.83 -6.67 -7.86
CA GLU A 331 27.71 -5.78 -7.09
C GLU A 331 26.93 -4.58 -6.53
N TYR A 332 25.94 -4.07 -7.26
CA TYR A 332 25.00 -3.08 -6.70
C TYR A 332 24.24 -3.63 -5.48
N ALA A 333 23.82 -4.89 -5.50
CA ALA A 333 23.12 -5.51 -4.39
C ALA A 333 24.02 -5.62 -3.13
N LYS A 334 25.33 -5.80 -3.34
CA LYS A 334 26.33 -5.93 -2.28
C LYS A 334 26.97 -4.61 -1.83
N ALA A 335 26.66 -3.48 -2.48
CA ALA A 335 27.26 -2.20 -2.16
C ALA A 335 27.10 -1.84 -0.67
N LYS A 336 28.18 -1.37 -0.03
CA LYS A 336 28.10 -0.75 1.31
C LYS A 336 27.50 0.65 1.20
N PHE A 337 26.98 1.18 2.31
CA PHE A 337 26.31 2.48 2.32
C PHE A 337 27.20 3.62 1.79
N GLU A 338 28.50 3.61 2.13
CA GLU A 338 29.48 4.61 1.68
C GLU A 338 29.78 4.55 0.17
N ASP A 339 29.47 3.43 -0.49
CA ASP A 339 29.63 3.27 -1.94
C ASP A 339 28.31 3.40 -2.69
N TRP A 340 27.19 3.17 -1.99
CA TRP A 340 25.85 3.46 -2.48
C TRP A 340 25.66 4.96 -2.69
N TYR A 341 26.27 5.77 -1.84
CA TYR A 341 26.12 7.22 -1.79
C TYR A 341 27.42 7.97 -2.13
N SER A 342 27.33 9.05 -2.92
CA SER A 342 28.47 9.85 -3.36
C SER A 342 28.45 11.27 -2.81
N GLU A 343 29.65 11.84 -2.60
CA GLU A 343 29.81 13.23 -2.11
C GLU A 343 29.34 14.28 -3.12
N SER A 344 29.27 13.97 -4.42
CA SER A 344 28.78 14.93 -5.43
C SER A 344 27.27 15.20 -5.32
N ILE A 345 26.53 14.26 -4.70
CA ILE A 345 25.10 14.32 -4.42
C ILE A 345 24.86 14.48 -2.91
N LYS A 346 25.84 15.10 -2.22
CA LYS A 346 25.81 15.36 -0.79
C LYS A 346 24.48 15.98 -0.37
N LYS A 347 23.98 15.56 0.78
CA LYS A 347 22.76 16.01 1.44
C LYS A 347 23.10 16.17 2.91
N PRO A 348 22.66 17.25 3.56
CA PRO A 348 22.99 17.54 4.95
C PRO A 348 22.58 16.41 5.91
N PHE A 349 21.52 15.67 5.55
CA PHE A 349 21.00 14.55 6.33
C PHE A 349 21.97 13.37 6.46
N VAL A 350 22.81 13.11 5.44
CA VAL A 350 23.67 11.93 5.46
C VAL A 350 24.77 12.08 6.50
N ASP A 351 25.39 13.26 6.58
CA ASP A 351 26.40 13.55 7.60
C ASP A 351 25.80 13.43 8.99
N ALA A 352 24.66 14.08 9.22
CA ALA A 352 24.02 14.08 10.53
C ALA A 352 23.55 12.68 10.98
N ILE A 353 22.85 11.94 10.11
CA ILE A 353 22.19 10.68 10.47
C ILE A 353 23.11 9.48 10.35
N TYR A 354 23.97 9.43 9.32
CA TYR A 354 24.83 8.27 9.06
C TYR A 354 26.22 8.44 9.66
N TYR A 355 26.95 9.50 9.30
CA TYR A 355 28.35 9.64 9.72
C TYR A 355 28.47 10.06 11.20
N ASN A 356 27.66 11.03 11.65
CA ASN A 356 27.73 11.59 13.00
C ASN A 356 26.86 10.83 14.03
N ASP A 357 25.86 10.06 13.59
CA ASP A 357 24.99 9.22 14.45
C ASP A 357 25.01 7.73 14.01
N LYS A 358 26.20 7.24 13.59
CA LYS A 358 26.38 5.87 13.07
C LYS A 358 25.90 4.79 14.03
N LYS A 359 25.98 5.02 15.35
CA LYS A 359 25.52 4.08 16.38
C LYS A 359 24.01 3.85 16.29
N THR A 360 23.21 4.92 16.19
CA THR A 360 21.75 4.81 16.09
C THR A 360 21.35 4.30 14.73
N PHE A 361 22.01 4.74 13.65
CA PHE A 361 21.81 4.18 12.31
C PHE A 361 21.99 2.66 12.31
N ARG A 362 23.11 2.17 12.86
CA ARG A 362 23.41 0.74 12.98
C ARG A 362 22.38 0.00 13.84
N LYS A 363 21.90 0.61 14.92
CA LYS A 363 20.85 0.04 15.77
C LYS A 363 19.54 -0.17 14.99
N VAL A 364 19.03 0.89 14.36
CA VAL A 364 17.78 0.84 13.57
C VAL A 364 17.92 -0.13 12.38
N LEU A 365 19.07 -0.13 11.70
CA LEU A 365 19.36 -1.09 10.64
C LEU A 365 19.31 -2.53 11.14
N LYS A 366 19.95 -2.83 12.29
CA LYS A 366 19.90 -4.19 12.89
C LYS A 366 18.47 -4.59 13.23
N GLU A 367 17.68 -3.68 13.82
CA GLU A 367 16.27 -3.91 14.13
C GLU A 367 15.48 -4.26 12.86
N MET A 368 15.61 -3.48 11.78
CA MET A 368 14.92 -3.74 10.51
C MET A 368 15.31 -5.09 9.86
N LEU A 369 16.58 -5.51 10.00
CA LEU A 369 17.03 -6.85 9.56
C LEU A 369 16.37 -7.97 10.38
N ILE A 370 16.23 -7.78 11.70
CA ILE A 370 15.62 -8.77 12.59
C ILE A 370 14.12 -8.87 12.32
N THR A 371 13.42 -7.75 12.19
CA THR A 371 11.96 -7.73 12.17
C THR A 371 11.36 -8.03 10.81
N ASP A 372 11.97 -7.57 9.73
CA ASP A 372 11.33 -7.56 8.40
C ASP A 372 12.26 -7.95 7.25
N PHE A 373 13.45 -7.34 7.14
CA PHE A 373 14.36 -7.59 6.02
C PHE A 373 15.24 -8.81 6.28
N ASN A 374 14.64 -10.00 6.31
CA ASN A 374 15.35 -11.28 6.37
C ASN A 374 14.55 -12.37 5.66
N LYS A 375 15.22 -13.47 5.32
CA LYS A 375 14.61 -14.56 4.54
C LYS A 375 13.45 -15.29 5.24
N TYR A 376 13.40 -15.32 6.58
CA TYR A 376 12.29 -15.99 7.27
C TYR A 376 10.99 -15.19 7.19
N GLU A 377 11.10 -13.87 7.03
CA GLU A 377 9.98 -12.96 6.85
C GLU A 377 9.63 -12.77 5.37
N LEU A 378 10.63 -12.43 4.55
CA LEU A 378 10.40 -12.04 3.16
C LEU A 378 10.09 -13.22 2.24
N PHE A 379 10.74 -14.37 2.40
CA PHE A 379 10.56 -15.46 1.42
C PHE A 379 9.16 -16.06 1.47
N PRO A 380 8.58 -16.35 2.65
CA PRO A 380 7.18 -16.77 2.72
C PRO A 380 6.24 -15.74 2.11
N ARG A 381 6.45 -14.43 2.38
CA ARG A 381 5.63 -13.36 1.79
C ARG A 381 5.77 -13.27 0.27
N ILE A 382 6.98 -13.41 -0.25
CA ILE A 382 7.25 -13.45 -1.70
C ILE A 382 6.53 -14.63 -2.34
N ASP A 383 6.63 -15.82 -1.74
CA ASP A 383 5.97 -17.03 -2.25
C ASP A 383 4.44 -16.90 -2.23
N GLU A 384 3.90 -16.27 -1.18
CA GLU A 384 2.49 -15.99 -1.03
C GLU A 384 1.98 -15.01 -2.10
N LEU A 385 2.64 -13.86 -2.26
CA LEU A 385 2.32 -12.87 -3.29
C LEU A 385 2.45 -13.45 -4.69
N ALA A 386 3.55 -14.15 -4.98
CA ALA A 386 3.79 -14.74 -6.29
C ALA A 386 2.72 -15.78 -6.66
N LYS A 387 2.35 -16.67 -5.72
CA LYS A 387 1.24 -17.62 -5.93
C LYS A 387 -0.10 -16.92 -6.16
N PHE A 388 -0.36 -15.85 -5.41
CA PHE A 388 -1.58 -15.07 -5.55
C PHE A 388 -1.70 -14.38 -6.91
N VAL A 389 -0.63 -13.74 -7.40
CA VAL A 389 -0.67 -12.98 -8.66
C VAL A 389 -0.48 -13.86 -9.89
N ALA A 390 0.15 -15.03 -9.78
CA ALA A 390 0.45 -15.94 -10.90
C ALA A 390 -0.69 -16.18 -11.91
N PRO A 391 -1.95 -16.48 -11.50
CA PRO A 391 -3.04 -16.66 -12.46
C PRO A 391 -3.35 -15.38 -13.26
N TYR A 392 -3.25 -14.21 -12.63
CA TYR A 392 -3.52 -12.92 -13.28
C TYR A 392 -2.36 -12.48 -14.17
N VAL A 393 -1.12 -12.75 -13.77
CA VAL A 393 0.06 -12.54 -14.63
C VAL A 393 -0.04 -13.43 -15.87
N LYS A 394 -0.45 -14.70 -15.70
CA LYS A 394 -0.68 -15.61 -16.83
C LYS A 394 -1.74 -15.06 -17.78
N GLU A 395 -2.88 -14.58 -17.24
CA GLU A 395 -3.93 -13.93 -18.04
C GLU A 395 -3.39 -12.70 -18.79
N ASP A 396 -2.60 -11.86 -18.12
CA ASP A 396 -2.04 -10.62 -18.67
C ASP A 396 -1.05 -10.83 -19.81
N ILE A 397 -0.31 -11.94 -19.78
CA ILE A 397 0.67 -12.29 -20.82
C ILE A 397 0.10 -13.23 -21.90
N THR A 398 -1.20 -13.56 -21.83
CA THR A 398 -1.86 -14.44 -22.81
C THR A 398 -2.50 -13.61 -23.92
N ARG A 399 -2.19 -13.96 -25.17
CA ARG A 399 -2.80 -13.34 -26.34
C ARG A 399 -4.27 -13.75 -26.48
N ASP A 400 -5.10 -12.82 -26.95
CA ASP A 400 -6.47 -13.13 -27.36
C ASP A 400 -6.50 -13.97 -28.67
N GLU A 401 -7.70 -14.36 -29.09
CA GLU A 401 -7.93 -15.14 -30.33
C GLU A 401 -7.39 -14.46 -31.60
N ASN A 402 -7.22 -13.14 -31.57
CA ASN A 402 -6.69 -12.34 -32.67
C ASN A 402 -5.17 -12.09 -32.53
N GLY A 403 -4.52 -12.68 -31.54
CA GLY A 403 -3.09 -12.53 -31.28
C GLY A 403 -2.70 -11.27 -30.52
N ASN A 404 -3.65 -10.49 -30.00
CA ASN A 404 -3.37 -9.25 -29.30
C ASN A 404 -3.10 -9.48 -27.81
N MET A 405 -2.17 -8.71 -27.25
CA MET A 405 -1.88 -8.71 -25.82
C MET A 405 -2.84 -7.76 -25.07
N PRO A 406 -3.29 -8.11 -23.86
CA PRO A 406 -4.11 -7.24 -23.01
C PRO A 406 -3.45 -5.88 -22.78
N GLY A 407 -4.17 -4.80 -23.13
CA GLY A 407 -3.73 -3.43 -22.86
C GLY A 407 -2.62 -2.88 -23.75
N PHE A 408 -2.16 -3.63 -24.76
CA PHE A 408 -1.16 -3.17 -25.72
C PHE A 408 -1.84 -2.25 -26.75
N ILE A 409 -2.14 -1.02 -26.33
CA ILE A 409 -2.86 -0.03 -27.14
C ILE A 409 -1.96 0.98 -27.82
N ASN A 410 -0.70 1.12 -27.39
CA ASN A 410 0.28 1.95 -28.07
C ASN A 410 1.04 1.07 -29.08
N GLU A 411 0.67 1.13 -30.35
CA GLU A 411 1.16 0.22 -31.39
C GLU A 411 2.66 0.40 -31.66
N PHE A 412 3.15 1.63 -31.45
CA PHE A 412 4.53 2.06 -31.68
C PHE A 412 5.37 2.07 -30.39
N GLY A 413 4.81 1.59 -29.28
CA GLY A 413 5.47 1.59 -27.99
C GLY A 413 6.63 0.60 -27.89
N GLN A 414 7.48 0.78 -26.89
CA GLN A 414 8.51 -0.18 -26.50
C GLN A 414 7.87 -1.52 -26.07
N ARG A 415 8.36 -2.64 -26.63
CA ARG A 415 7.79 -4.01 -26.54
C ARG A 415 8.55 -4.92 -25.58
N ASP A 416 9.08 -4.35 -24.52
CA ASP A 416 10.02 -5.06 -23.66
C ASP A 416 9.42 -6.27 -22.91
N ASN A 417 8.11 -6.26 -22.70
CA ASN A 417 7.35 -7.32 -22.04
C ASN A 417 6.68 -8.33 -23.01
N ASP A 418 6.82 -8.15 -24.32
CA ASP A 418 6.19 -9.03 -25.34
C ASP A 418 6.77 -10.47 -25.32
N THR A 419 7.85 -10.68 -24.57
CA THR A 419 8.58 -11.97 -24.43
C THR A 419 8.43 -12.63 -23.06
N TYR A 420 7.66 -12.04 -22.15
CA TYR A 420 7.54 -12.58 -20.80
C TYR A 420 6.79 -13.91 -20.79
N THR A 421 7.29 -14.85 -19.99
CA THR A 421 6.70 -16.18 -19.80
C THR A 421 6.50 -16.46 -18.31
N MET A 422 5.64 -17.44 -18.00
CA MET A 422 5.50 -17.91 -16.61
C MET A 422 6.78 -18.55 -16.07
N GLU A 423 7.66 -19.08 -16.93
CA GLU A 423 8.98 -19.55 -16.52
C GLU A 423 9.87 -18.38 -16.06
N MET A 424 9.91 -17.30 -16.84
CA MET A 424 10.62 -16.08 -16.46
C MET A 424 10.04 -15.46 -15.19
N PHE A 425 8.71 -15.48 -15.01
CA PHE A 425 8.04 -15.06 -13.77
C PHE A 425 8.56 -15.84 -12.56
N TRP A 426 8.45 -17.17 -12.56
CA TRP A 426 8.89 -18.00 -11.43
C TRP A 426 10.40 -17.97 -11.23
N GLY A 427 11.17 -17.88 -12.30
CA GLY A 427 12.61 -17.66 -12.24
C GLY A 427 12.95 -16.34 -11.53
N SER A 428 12.30 -15.24 -11.95
CA SER A 428 12.57 -13.88 -11.44
C SER A 428 12.08 -13.65 -10.02
N VAL A 429 11.04 -14.37 -9.58
CA VAL A 429 10.65 -14.43 -8.17
C VAL A 429 11.79 -15.00 -7.32
N ASN A 430 12.54 -15.95 -7.86
CA ASN A 430 13.63 -16.64 -7.18
C ASN A 430 15.00 -16.02 -7.51
N TYR A 431 15.80 -16.70 -8.34
CA TYR A 431 17.21 -16.38 -8.56
C TYR A 431 17.58 -16.02 -10.01
N LEU A 432 16.62 -16.06 -10.94
CA LEU A 432 16.87 -15.66 -12.31
C LEU A 432 17.14 -14.15 -12.37
N GLN A 433 18.28 -13.78 -12.94
CA GLN A 433 18.58 -12.42 -13.34
C GLN A 433 18.23 -12.26 -14.83
N THR A 434 17.49 -11.20 -15.14
CA THR A 434 17.25 -10.76 -16.51
C THR A 434 18.09 -9.51 -16.79
N SER A 435 18.06 -9.00 -18.03
CA SER A 435 18.75 -7.76 -18.42
C SER A 435 18.24 -6.49 -17.72
N ARG A 436 17.18 -6.59 -16.91
CA ARG A 436 16.58 -5.44 -16.21
C ARG A 436 16.43 -5.64 -14.73
N ASN A 437 16.28 -6.88 -14.29
CA ASN A 437 16.01 -7.16 -12.90
C ASN A 437 16.82 -8.35 -12.39
N ILE A 438 17.36 -8.20 -11.19
CA ILE A 438 17.85 -9.30 -10.39
C ILE A 438 16.68 -10.04 -9.74
N GLY A 439 16.77 -11.36 -9.61
CA GLY A 439 15.74 -12.15 -8.93
C GLY A 439 15.45 -11.63 -7.51
N VAL A 440 14.18 -11.56 -7.12
CA VAL A 440 13.78 -10.85 -5.88
C VAL A 440 14.42 -11.51 -4.64
N LYS A 441 14.35 -12.84 -4.52
CA LYS A 441 15.01 -13.56 -3.41
C LYS A 441 16.53 -13.47 -3.49
N HIS A 442 17.10 -13.51 -4.69
CA HIS A 442 18.54 -13.37 -4.89
C HIS A 442 19.05 -12.01 -4.39
N PHE A 443 18.38 -10.92 -4.74
CA PHE A 443 18.72 -9.59 -4.22
C PHE A 443 18.70 -9.56 -2.69
N ILE A 444 17.65 -10.09 -2.07
CA ILE A 444 17.49 -10.08 -0.61
C ILE A 444 18.63 -10.86 0.07
N ASP A 445 18.96 -12.06 -0.41
CA ASP A 445 20.08 -12.85 0.13
C ASP A 445 21.41 -12.09 0.01
N LEU A 446 21.71 -11.54 -1.17
CA LEU A 446 22.94 -10.78 -1.42
C LEU A 446 23.04 -9.54 -0.53
N LYS A 447 21.97 -8.74 -0.47
CA LYS A 447 21.94 -7.52 0.33
C LYS A 447 22.02 -7.84 1.81
N PHE A 448 21.27 -8.82 2.31
CA PHE A 448 21.30 -9.21 3.72
C PHE A 448 22.71 -9.64 4.16
N ASP A 449 23.37 -10.47 3.35
CA ASP A 449 24.72 -10.95 3.64
C ASP A 449 25.77 -9.84 3.57
N ALA A 450 25.68 -8.98 2.55
CA ALA A 450 26.55 -7.82 2.42
C ALA A 450 26.39 -6.86 3.61
N VAL A 451 25.15 -6.54 4.01
CA VAL A 451 24.89 -5.65 5.15
C VAL A 451 25.42 -6.26 6.45
N CYS A 452 25.22 -7.55 6.69
CA CYS A 452 25.79 -8.21 7.87
C CYS A 452 27.32 -8.11 7.90
N LYS A 453 27.97 -8.32 6.75
CA LYS A 453 29.42 -8.20 6.62
C LYS A 453 29.90 -6.76 6.88
N HIS A 454 29.29 -5.78 6.23
CA HIS A 454 29.75 -4.38 6.26
C HIS A 454 29.56 -3.68 7.60
N PHE A 455 28.53 -4.08 8.37
CA PHE A 455 28.24 -3.51 9.69
C PHE A 455 28.70 -4.41 10.86
N ASN A 456 29.49 -5.45 10.55
CA ASN A 456 29.98 -6.45 11.49
C ASN A 456 28.86 -7.01 12.37
N PHE A 457 27.73 -7.38 11.76
CA PHE A 457 26.66 -8.07 12.45
C PHE A 457 26.88 -9.59 12.41
N ASN A 458 26.57 -10.26 13.52
CA ASN A 458 26.54 -11.71 13.53
C ASN A 458 25.27 -12.20 12.79
N LYS A 459 25.46 -12.66 11.55
CA LYS A 459 24.39 -13.21 10.70
C LYS A 459 23.56 -14.28 11.40
N LYS A 460 24.21 -15.20 12.13
CA LYS A 460 23.51 -16.30 12.83
C LYS A 460 22.65 -15.76 13.98
N GLU A 461 23.14 -14.76 14.70
CA GLU A 461 22.40 -14.09 15.78
C GLU A 461 21.17 -13.36 15.25
N ILE A 462 21.32 -12.52 14.21
CA ILE A 462 20.18 -11.81 13.59
C ILE A 462 19.12 -12.80 13.12
N LEU A 463 19.53 -13.86 12.41
CA LEU A 463 18.61 -14.88 11.93
C LEU A 463 17.93 -15.66 13.06
N ARG A 464 18.61 -15.87 14.20
CA ARG A 464 18.00 -16.47 15.39
C ARG A 464 16.97 -15.53 16.02
N GLU A 465 17.30 -14.25 16.16
CA GLU A 465 16.41 -13.22 16.69
C GLU A 465 15.19 -13.01 15.78
N ALA A 466 15.37 -13.04 14.47
CA ALA A 466 14.29 -12.98 13.49
C ALA A 466 13.27 -14.12 13.69
N LYS A 467 13.72 -15.36 13.87
CA LYS A 467 12.82 -16.49 14.18
C LYS A 467 12.08 -16.30 15.50
N ILE A 468 12.74 -15.74 16.52
CA ILE A 468 12.10 -15.45 17.81
C ILE A 468 11.06 -14.34 17.63
N TYR A 469 11.37 -13.29 16.89
CA TYR A 469 10.47 -12.20 16.57
C TYR A 469 9.23 -12.69 15.82
N GLN A 470 9.42 -13.52 14.78
CA GLN A 470 8.33 -14.14 14.03
C GLN A 470 7.38 -14.91 14.95
N LYS A 471 7.92 -15.81 15.79
CA LYS A 471 7.11 -16.58 16.76
C LYS A 471 6.37 -15.69 17.75
N LYS A 472 7.02 -14.62 18.25
CA LYS A 472 6.39 -13.64 19.14
C LYS A 472 5.22 -12.93 18.43
N ARG A 473 5.41 -12.52 17.18
CA ARG A 473 4.36 -11.88 16.38
C ARG A 473 3.20 -12.82 16.10
N GLU A 474 3.47 -14.06 15.70
CA GLU A 474 2.44 -15.09 15.49
C GLU A 474 1.65 -15.37 16.77
N THR A 475 2.34 -15.46 17.91
CA THR A 475 1.71 -15.65 19.22
C THR A 475 0.85 -14.43 19.60
N GLN A 476 1.36 -13.21 19.39
CA GLN A 476 0.61 -11.98 19.65
C GLN A 476 -0.66 -11.92 18.78
N ARG A 477 -0.55 -12.30 17.50
CA ARG A 477 -1.71 -12.37 16.61
C ARG A 477 -2.78 -13.33 17.11
N LEU A 478 -2.38 -14.53 17.56
CA LEU A 478 -3.31 -15.50 18.15
C LEU A 478 -3.98 -14.95 19.41
N ILE A 479 -3.22 -14.24 20.26
CA ILE A 479 -3.77 -13.55 21.43
C ILE A 479 -4.82 -12.52 21.01
N ASP A 480 -4.52 -11.72 19.99
CA ASP A 480 -5.43 -10.66 19.52
C ASP A 480 -6.70 -11.23 18.87
N GLU A 481 -6.59 -12.36 18.15
CA GLU A 481 -7.72 -13.10 17.60
C GLU A 481 -8.63 -13.68 18.70
N VAL A 482 -8.03 -14.32 19.71
CA VAL A 482 -8.78 -14.85 20.87
C VAL A 482 -9.45 -13.71 21.65
N LYS A 483 -8.79 -12.55 21.79
CA LYS A 483 -9.40 -11.37 22.42
C LYS A 483 -10.61 -10.86 21.64
N ALA A 484 -10.49 -10.76 20.31
CA ALA A 484 -11.61 -10.30 19.48
C ALA A 484 -12.81 -11.26 19.57
N GLU A 485 -12.58 -12.58 19.55
CA GLU A 485 -13.63 -13.58 19.73
C GLU A 485 -14.26 -13.50 21.15
N LEU A 486 -13.43 -13.27 22.17
CA LEU A 486 -13.89 -13.07 23.54
C LEU A 486 -14.79 -11.82 23.66
N ASP A 487 -14.42 -10.71 23.04
CA ASP A 487 -15.20 -9.47 23.06
C ASP A 487 -16.58 -9.66 22.42
N VAL A 488 -16.65 -10.31 21.24
CA VAL A 488 -17.92 -10.66 20.57
C VAL A 488 -18.77 -11.57 21.47
N THR A 489 -18.16 -12.59 22.07
CA THR A 489 -18.86 -13.53 22.97
C THR A 489 -19.43 -12.82 24.20
N ILE A 490 -18.68 -11.86 24.77
CA ILE A 490 -19.13 -11.04 25.89
C ILE A 490 -20.33 -10.16 25.47
N GLU A 491 -20.29 -9.56 24.29
CA GLU A 491 -21.40 -8.76 23.75
C GLU A 491 -22.67 -9.61 23.58
N GLU A 492 -22.56 -10.79 22.97
CA GLU A 492 -23.68 -11.73 22.82
C GLU A 492 -24.23 -12.20 24.17
N TYR A 493 -23.36 -12.54 25.12
CA TYR A 493 -23.76 -12.90 26.48
C TYR A 493 -24.54 -11.75 27.15
N ASN A 494 -24.05 -10.51 27.04
CA ASN A 494 -24.72 -9.34 27.61
C ASN A 494 -26.10 -9.09 26.95
N LYS A 495 -26.20 -9.25 25.63
CA LYS A 495 -27.47 -9.15 24.88
C LYS A 495 -28.48 -10.22 25.31
N LEU A 496 -28.02 -11.46 25.48
CA LEU A 496 -28.87 -12.56 25.95
C LEU A 496 -29.30 -12.36 27.41
N LYS A 497 -28.36 -11.99 28.28
CA LYS A 497 -28.62 -11.65 29.69
C LYS A 497 -29.70 -10.56 29.81
N ASN A 498 -29.60 -9.49 29.03
CA ASN A 498 -30.60 -8.41 29.03
C ASN A 498 -31.98 -8.90 28.58
N THR A 499 -32.03 -9.77 27.58
CA THR A 499 -33.28 -10.37 27.08
C THR A 499 -33.92 -11.28 28.13
N VAL A 500 -33.13 -12.10 28.83
CA VAL A 500 -33.60 -12.94 29.95
C VAL A 500 -34.15 -12.08 31.08
N VAL A 501 -33.42 -11.03 31.49
CA VAL A 501 -33.87 -10.09 32.54
C VAL A 501 -35.21 -9.45 32.18
N HIS A 502 -35.38 -9.02 30.93
CA HIS A 502 -36.63 -8.45 30.43
C HIS A 502 -37.79 -9.47 30.45
N SER A 503 -37.55 -10.70 29.99
CA SER A 503 -38.55 -11.77 30.00
C SER A 503 -38.99 -12.16 31.42
N VAL A 504 -38.04 -12.24 32.36
CA VAL A 504 -38.34 -12.50 33.78
C VAL A 504 -39.22 -11.39 34.37
N ARG A 505 -38.97 -10.12 34.02
CA ARG A 505 -39.81 -9.00 34.45
C ARG A 505 -41.24 -9.14 33.94
N LYS A 506 -41.44 -9.42 32.64
CA LYS A 506 -42.77 -9.68 32.06
C LYS A 506 -43.50 -10.85 32.70
N LEU A 507 -42.79 -11.95 33.02
CA LEU A 507 -43.37 -13.09 33.72
C LEU A 507 -43.84 -12.73 35.14
N LYS A 508 -43.07 -11.91 35.86
CA LYS A 508 -43.47 -11.41 37.18
C LYS A 508 -44.75 -10.56 37.11
N GLU A 509 -44.89 -9.71 36.09
CA GLU A 509 -46.08 -8.89 35.85
C GLU A 509 -47.32 -9.75 35.55
N LYS A 510 -47.23 -10.71 34.62
CA LYS A 510 -48.34 -11.65 34.31
C LYS A 510 -48.76 -12.50 35.51
N ASN A 511 -47.81 -12.93 36.34
CA ASN A 511 -48.13 -13.68 37.56
C ASN A 511 -48.94 -12.81 38.56
N HIS A 512 -48.68 -11.50 38.61
CA HIS A 512 -49.47 -10.58 39.42
C HIS A 512 -50.92 -10.47 38.92
N GLU A 513 -51.13 -10.40 37.60
CA GLU A 513 -52.47 -10.41 36.98
C GLU A 513 -53.23 -11.71 37.26
N LEU A 514 -52.57 -12.88 37.12
CA LEU A 514 -53.16 -14.18 37.43
C LEU A 514 -53.64 -14.27 38.89
N LYS A 515 -52.85 -13.74 39.84
CA LYS A 515 -53.26 -13.67 41.25
C LYS A 515 -54.51 -12.80 41.44
N LYS A 516 -54.63 -11.69 40.71
CA LYS A 516 -55.81 -10.81 40.74
C LYS A 516 -57.05 -11.50 40.15
N ILE A 517 -56.90 -12.20 39.03
CA ILE A 517 -57.98 -12.98 38.40
C ILE A 517 -58.44 -14.10 39.33
N LYS A 518 -57.51 -14.87 39.92
CA LYS A 518 -57.83 -15.94 40.87
C LYS A 518 -58.65 -15.43 42.06
N LYS A 519 -58.25 -14.29 42.64
CA LYS A 519 -59.00 -13.64 43.73
C LYS A 519 -60.43 -13.26 43.32
N ASN A 520 -60.64 -12.84 42.07
CA ASN A 520 -61.97 -12.54 41.54
C ASN A 520 -62.81 -13.81 41.33
N ILE A 521 -62.22 -14.89 40.79
CA ILE A 521 -62.88 -16.20 40.66
C ILE A 521 -63.34 -16.68 42.04
N ASP A 522 -62.48 -16.65 43.05
CA ASP A 522 -62.82 -17.07 44.41
C ASP A 522 -63.97 -16.25 45.00
N LYS A 523 -63.99 -14.93 44.74
CA LYS A 523 -65.09 -14.02 45.15
C LYS A 523 -66.40 -14.37 44.46
N LEU A 524 -66.38 -14.62 43.15
CA LEU A 524 -67.57 -15.00 42.37
C LEU A 524 -68.10 -16.37 42.79
N ASN A 525 -67.23 -17.37 42.99
CA ASN A 525 -67.62 -18.69 43.47
C ASN A 525 -68.28 -18.62 44.84
N LYS A 526 -67.76 -17.81 45.77
CA LYS A 526 -68.42 -17.55 47.06
C LYS A 526 -69.81 -16.94 46.88
N LYS A 527 -69.97 -16.00 45.95
CA LYS A 527 -71.28 -15.37 45.65
C LYS A 527 -72.26 -16.36 45.03
N LEU A 528 -71.80 -17.17 44.07
CA LEU A 528 -72.59 -18.22 43.43
C LEU A 528 -73.07 -19.24 44.44
N LYS A 529 -72.18 -19.73 45.32
CA LYS A 529 -72.54 -20.70 46.37
C LYS A 529 -73.59 -20.14 47.33
N LYS A 530 -73.50 -18.84 47.69
CA LYS A 530 -74.55 -18.16 48.47
C LYS A 530 -75.89 -18.11 47.73
N LEU A 531 -75.89 -17.80 46.44
CA LEU A 531 -77.10 -17.76 45.62
C LEU A 531 -77.73 -19.14 45.43
N GLN A 532 -76.92 -20.18 45.17
CA GLN A 532 -77.38 -21.56 45.04
C GLN A 532 -77.99 -22.07 46.35
N ASN A 533 -77.36 -21.77 47.49
CA ASN A 533 -77.93 -22.10 48.80
C ASN A 533 -79.26 -21.36 49.05
N LYS A 534 -79.35 -20.08 48.63
CA LYS A 534 -80.60 -19.32 48.73
C LYS A 534 -81.70 -19.92 47.84
N TYR A 535 -81.35 -20.35 46.62
CA TYR A 535 -82.27 -21.00 45.69
C TYR A 535 -82.79 -22.34 46.21
N LYS A 536 -81.94 -23.18 46.81
CA LYS A 536 -82.37 -24.45 47.44
C LYS A 536 -83.33 -24.29 48.63
N ASN A 537 -83.37 -23.12 49.24
CA ASN A 537 -84.27 -22.83 50.37
C ASN A 537 -85.63 -22.27 49.91
N TYR A 538 -85.77 -21.91 48.63
CA TYR A 538 -87.06 -21.67 47.97
C TYR A 538 -87.58 -22.99 47.40
#